data_AF-A0A2V7Z1Y1-F1
#
_entry.id   AF-A0A2V7Z1Y1-F1
#
_cell.length_a   1.000
_cell.length_b   1.000
_cell.length_c   1.000
_cell.angle_alpha   90.00
_cell.angle_beta   90.00
_cell.angle_gamma   90.00
#
_symmetry.space_group_name_H-M   'P 1'
#
loop_
_entity.id
_entity.type
_entity.pdbx_description
1 polymer ?
#
loop_
_entity_poly.entity_id
_entity_poly.type
_entity_poly.pdbx_seq_one_letter_code
_entity_poly.pdbx_strand_id
1 'polypeptide(L)'
;MSDRNQRMAAFVLLVAGAAAALFELRADPARGWTDLLVCAFLFLALALAGQVFLAIHYAASAGWWIAFRRVPEALMSLVPLAALPMLAIWLGRHALYSWMRPGALESDPVLKAKSAYLNEPLFLLRMIVFLALWSLFSVLLRRASLAQDVGPGLAQHRRMVRLSAAFLVLFAITFSLASFDWLMSLQPRWTSTMFAIYMFAGLFQAGIAAIALAVARLSRSGLAGSVTPKHLHDLGKLLFAFSIFWAYIWVCQYLLIWYGNLMEEIPYFAVRTRGAWLPLFALAPVLRWPGSREWCCWGAGSTSI
;
A
#
# COMPACT_ATOMS: atom_id res chain seq x y z
N MET A 1 -25.45 8.18 -12.93
CA MET A 1 -24.72 9.45 -13.11
C MET A 1 -24.03 9.43 -14.46
N SER A 2 -24.11 10.50 -15.25
CA SER A 2 -23.34 10.63 -16.50
C SER A 2 -21.83 10.57 -16.23
N ASP A 3 -21.05 9.92 -17.08
CA ASP A 3 -19.56 9.81 -17.02
C ASP A 3 -18.90 11.20 -16.80
N ARG A 4 -19.46 12.24 -17.44
CA ARG A 4 -19.02 13.64 -17.27
C ARG A 4 -19.12 14.14 -15.82
N ASN A 5 -20.20 13.80 -15.11
CA ASN A 5 -20.39 14.23 -13.72
C ASN A 5 -19.44 13.49 -12.77
N GLN A 6 -19.09 12.25 -13.06
CA GLN A 6 -18.13 11.49 -12.27
C GLN A 6 -16.71 12.04 -12.43
N ARG A 7 -16.29 12.36 -13.67
CA ARG A 7 -14.98 12.99 -13.94
C ARG A 7 -14.88 14.38 -13.30
N MET A 8 -15.95 15.18 -13.38
CA MET A 8 -16.00 16.50 -12.76
C MET A 8 -15.92 16.40 -11.24
N ALA A 9 -16.67 15.48 -10.61
CA ALA A 9 -16.59 15.27 -9.16
C ALA A 9 -15.19 14.83 -8.72
N ALA A 10 -14.56 13.92 -9.46
CA ALA A 10 -13.19 13.48 -9.17
C ALA A 10 -12.18 14.63 -9.28
N PHE A 11 -12.32 15.48 -10.30
CA PHE A 11 -11.47 16.65 -10.48
C PHE A 11 -11.66 17.67 -9.33
N VAL A 12 -12.90 17.94 -8.93
CA VAL A 12 -13.19 18.84 -7.79
C VAL A 12 -12.56 18.31 -6.50
N LEU A 13 -12.68 17.00 -6.22
CA LEU A 13 -12.07 16.39 -5.04
C LEU A 13 -10.54 16.46 -5.08
N LEU A 14 -9.93 16.28 -6.27
CA LEU A 14 -8.49 16.40 -6.44
C LEU A 14 -8.00 17.84 -6.18
N VAL A 15 -8.70 18.83 -6.73
CA VAL A 15 -8.38 20.25 -6.53
C VAL A 15 -8.58 20.66 -5.06
N ALA A 16 -9.67 20.21 -4.43
CA ALA A 16 -9.93 20.47 -3.02
C ALA A 16 -8.85 19.85 -2.12
N GLY A 17 -8.44 18.60 -2.40
CA GLY A 17 -7.36 17.94 -1.68
C GLY A 17 -6.01 18.64 -1.85
N ALA A 18 -5.68 19.08 -3.07
CA ALA A 18 -4.47 19.86 -3.33
C ALA A 18 -4.48 21.21 -2.61
N ALA A 19 -5.62 21.92 -2.62
CA ALA A 19 -5.78 23.19 -1.93
C ALA A 19 -5.65 23.04 -0.40
N ALA A 20 -6.23 21.99 0.17
CA ALA A 20 -6.10 21.67 1.60
C ALA A 20 -4.64 21.38 1.99
N ALA A 21 -3.92 20.57 1.20
CA ALA A 21 -2.51 20.30 1.43
C ALA A 21 -1.64 21.56 1.34
N LEU A 22 -1.89 22.43 0.35
CA LEU A 22 -1.20 23.72 0.21
C LEU A 22 -1.49 24.68 1.37
N PHE A 23 -2.73 24.71 1.86
CA PHE A 23 -3.11 25.52 3.02
C PHE A 23 -2.36 25.05 4.28
N GLU A 24 -2.34 23.75 4.54
CA GLU A 24 -1.67 23.19 5.71
C GLU A 24 -0.15 23.39 5.67
N LEU A 25 0.48 23.18 4.52
CA LEU A 25 1.91 23.44 4.32
C LEU A 25 2.31 24.90 4.56
N ARG A 26 1.38 25.84 4.39
CA ARG A 26 1.59 27.26 4.72
C ARG A 26 1.36 27.56 6.20
N ALA A 27 0.43 26.87 6.84
CA ALA A 27 0.06 27.10 8.24
C ALA A 27 1.06 26.46 9.22
N ASP A 28 1.35 25.18 9.06
CA ASP A 28 2.35 24.44 9.85
C ASP A 28 3.09 23.47 8.91
N PRO A 29 4.27 23.87 8.40
CA PRO A 29 5.02 23.06 7.45
C PRO A 29 5.37 21.67 8.00
N ALA A 30 5.67 21.54 9.29
CA ALA A 30 6.09 20.26 9.87
C ALA A 30 4.94 19.24 9.90
N ARG A 31 3.74 19.69 10.28
CA ARG A 31 2.53 18.86 10.22
C ARG A 31 2.13 18.57 8.79
N GLY A 32 2.07 19.60 7.94
CA GLY A 32 1.66 19.45 6.54
C GLY A 32 2.51 18.46 5.75
N TRP A 33 3.83 18.42 5.96
CA TRP A 33 4.68 17.41 5.33
C TRP A 33 4.42 15.99 5.85
N THR A 34 4.14 15.84 7.15
CA THR A 34 3.84 14.54 7.78
C THR A 34 2.52 13.99 7.26
N ASP A 35 1.49 14.83 7.19
CA ASP A 35 0.16 14.47 6.71
C ASP A 35 0.18 14.18 5.20
N LEU A 36 0.97 14.94 4.43
CA LEU A 36 1.21 14.65 3.02
C LEU A 36 1.89 13.28 2.83
N LEU A 37 2.89 12.93 3.66
CA LEU A 37 3.55 11.62 3.59
C LEU A 37 2.56 10.48 3.84
N VAL A 38 1.72 10.60 4.87
CA VAL A 38 0.70 9.59 5.18
C VAL A 38 -0.29 9.43 4.02
N CYS A 39 -0.82 10.54 3.51
CA CYS A 39 -1.78 10.53 2.40
C CYS A 39 -1.16 9.98 1.11
N ALA A 40 0.01 10.49 0.71
CA ALA A 40 0.71 10.08 -0.50
C ALA A 40 1.08 8.58 -0.45
N PHE A 41 1.59 8.11 0.70
CA PHE A 41 1.88 6.69 0.90
C PHE A 41 0.62 5.84 0.85
N LEU A 42 -0.49 6.27 1.45
CA LEU A 42 -1.76 5.54 1.39
C LEU A 42 -2.26 5.36 -0.04
N PHE A 43 -2.31 6.43 -0.83
CA PHE A 43 -2.77 6.35 -2.22
C PHE A 43 -1.83 5.52 -3.10
N LEU A 44 -0.51 5.67 -2.90
CA LEU A 44 0.47 4.84 -3.59
C LEU A 44 0.32 3.36 -3.20
N ALA A 45 0.13 3.06 -1.92
CA ALA A 45 -0.07 1.70 -1.43
C ALA A 45 -1.34 1.07 -2.03
N LEU A 46 -2.46 1.79 -2.08
CA LEU A 46 -3.69 1.30 -2.72
C LEU A 46 -3.49 1.00 -4.21
N ALA A 47 -2.75 1.86 -4.93
CA ALA A 47 -2.44 1.67 -6.33
C ALA A 47 -1.53 0.45 -6.57
N LEU A 48 -0.45 0.34 -5.78
CA LEU A 48 0.47 -0.80 -5.80
C LEU A 48 -0.23 -2.11 -5.40
N ALA A 49 -1.18 -2.07 -4.48
CA ALA A 49 -1.94 -3.25 -4.10
C ALA A 49 -2.76 -3.80 -5.26
N GLY A 50 -3.36 -2.94 -6.10
CA GLY A 50 -3.99 -3.36 -7.34
C GLY A 50 -3.01 -4.03 -8.31
N GLN A 51 -1.80 -3.48 -8.42
CA GLN A 51 -0.73 -4.03 -9.27
C GLN A 51 -0.25 -5.41 -8.78
N VAL A 52 0.00 -5.54 -7.48
CA VAL A 52 0.41 -6.81 -6.84
C VAL A 52 -0.71 -7.84 -6.93
N PHE A 53 -1.95 -7.44 -6.66
CA PHE A 53 -3.11 -8.32 -6.77
C PHE A 53 -3.19 -8.91 -8.18
N LEU A 54 -3.11 -8.07 -9.22
CA LEU A 54 -3.08 -8.52 -10.60
C LEU A 54 -1.91 -9.47 -10.86
N ALA A 55 -0.70 -9.10 -10.42
CA ALA A 55 0.50 -9.89 -10.69
C ALA A 55 0.45 -11.28 -10.04
N ILE A 56 -0.01 -11.38 -8.78
CA ILE A 56 -0.20 -12.65 -8.07
C ILE A 56 -1.16 -13.55 -8.84
N HIS A 57 -2.29 -13.03 -9.30
CA HIS A 57 -3.30 -13.86 -9.96
C HIS A 57 -2.87 -14.34 -11.34
N TYR A 58 -2.11 -13.54 -12.09
CA TYR A 58 -1.49 -14.02 -13.33
C TYR A 58 -0.39 -15.05 -13.07
N ALA A 59 0.45 -14.84 -12.04
CA ALA A 59 1.50 -15.80 -11.68
C ALA A 59 0.91 -17.14 -11.21
N ALA A 60 -0.18 -17.11 -10.45
CA ALA A 60 -0.91 -18.28 -9.98
C ALA A 60 -1.83 -18.90 -11.05
N SER A 61 -1.95 -18.30 -12.23
CA SER A 61 -2.88 -18.73 -13.29
C SER A 61 -4.33 -18.88 -12.79
N ALA A 62 -4.77 -18.01 -11.89
CA ALA A 62 -6.09 -18.08 -11.28
C ALA A 62 -7.19 -17.57 -12.24
N GLY A 63 -8.29 -18.33 -12.37
CA GLY A 63 -9.40 -17.99 -13.28
C GLY A 63 -10.55 -17.18 -12.66
N TRP A 64 -10.75 -17.27 -11.34
CA TRP A 64 -11.94 -16.74 -10.66
C TRP A 64 -12.04 -15.21 -10.66
N TRP A 65 -10.90 -14.51 -10.66
CA TRP A 65 -10.82 -13.05 -10.58
C TRP A 65 -11.04 -12.34 -11.93
N ILE A 66 -11.04 -13.09 -13.04
CA ILE A 66 -11.10 -12.56 -14.41
C ILE A 66 -12.35 -11.69 -14.60
N ALA A 67 -13.46 -12.07 -13.97
CA ALA A 67 -14.73 -11.33 -14.01
C ALA A 67 -14.62 -9.87 -13.57
N PHE A 68 -13.71 -9.56 -12.64
CA PHE A 68 -13.51 -8.20 -12.12
C PHE A 68 -12.08 -7.68 -12.33
N ARG A 69 -11.28 -8.33 -13.19
CA ARG A 69 -9.90 -7.95 -13.58
C ARG A 69 -9.69 -6.45 -13.79
N ARG A 70 -10.69 -5.75 -14.34
CA ARG A 70 -10.60 -4.31 -14.64
C ARG A 70 -10.49 -3.42 -13.40
N VAL A 71 -10.98 -3.88 -12.25
CA VAL A 71 -10.94 -3.10 -11.00
C VAL A 71 -9.49 -2.97 -10.48
N PRO A 72 -8.73 -4.06 -10.24
CA PRO A 72 -7.33 -3.95 -9.86
C PRO A 72 -6.47 -3.32 -10.96
N GLU A 73 -6.78 -3.51 -12.25
CA GLU A 73 -6.10 -2.80 -13.35
C GLU A 73 -6.30 -1.27 -13.27
N ALA A 74 -7.49 -0.81 -12.93
CA ALA A 74 -7.78 0.61 -12.75
C ALA A 74 -7.00 1.19 -11.54
N LEU A 75 -6.96 0.47 -10.41
CA LEU A 75 -6.13 0.87 -9.27
C LEU A 75 -4.65 0.93 -9.62
N MET A 76 -4.13 -0.09 -10.30
CA MET A 76 -2.74 -0.13 -10.80
C MET A 76 -2.42 1.06 -11.70
N SER A 77 -3.36 1.49 -12.54
CA SER A 77 -3.15 2.63 -13.44
C SER A 77 -2.96 3.97 -12.72
N LEU A 78 -3.28 4.03 -11.42
CA LEU A 78 -3.04 5.20 -10.58
C LEU A 78 -1.58 5.32 -10.12
N VAL A 79 -0.77 4.26 -10.21
CA VAL A 79 0.63 4.25 -9.69
C VAL A 79 1.45 5.43 -10.19
N PRO A 80 1.48 5.77 -11.50
CA PRO A 80 2.26 6.92 -11.98
C PRO A 80 1.76 8.26 -11.43
N LEU A 81 0.44 8.39 -11.21
CA LEU A 81 -0.14 9.61 -10.63
C LEU A 81 0.17 9.72 -9.13
N ALA A 82 0.06 8.61 -8.40
CA ALA A 82 0.36 8.53 -6.97
C ALA A 82 1.87 8.67 -6.67
N ALA A 83 2.73 8.39 -7.65
CA ALA A 83 4.17 8.63 -7.55
C ALA A 83 4.50 10.13 -7.46
N LEU A 84 3.70 11.02 -8.03
CA LEU A 84 3.94 12.47 -8.01
C LEU A 84 3.89 13.08 -6.60
N PRO A 85 2.81 12.91 -5.80
CA PRO A 85 2.78 13.42 -4.44
C PRO A 85 3.82 12.73 -3.56
N MET A 86 4.16 11.44 -3.81
CA MET A 86 5.25 10.77 -3.11
C MET A 86 6.61 11.43 -3.42
N LEU A 87 6.86 11.80 -4.68
CA LEU A 87 8.08 12.51 -5.06
C LEU A 87 8.15 13.92 -4.46
N ALA A 88 7.00 14.61 -4.35
CA ALA A 88 6.90 15.94 -3.78
C ALA A 88 7.37 16.02 -2.31
N ILE A 89 7.33 14.90 -1.57
CA ILE A 89 7.83 14.79 -0.19
C ILE A 89 9.30 15.17 -0.08
N TRP A 90 10.09 15.00 -1.15
CA TRP A 90 11.49 15.42 -1.19
C TRP A 90 11.69 16.91 -0.87
N LEU A 91 10.71 17.75 -1.19
CA LEU A 91 10.74 19.19 -0.88
C LEU A 91 10.69 19.44 0.64
N GLY A 92 10.03 18.56 1.40
CA GLY A 92 9.90 18.59 2.86
C GLY A 92 10.93 17.76 3.63
N ARG A 93 11.98 17.26 2.95
CA ARG A 93 12.87 16.23 3.49
C ARG A 93 13.52 16.57 4.85
N HIS A 94 13.95 17.82 5.04
CA HIS A 94 14.59 18.26 6.30
C HIS A 94 13.59 18.41 7.48
N ALA A 95 12.30 18.59 7.17
CA ALA A 95 11.25 18.62 8.19
C ALA A 95 10.91 17.19 8.67
N LEU A 96 10.83 16.25 7.72
CA LEU A 96 10.42 14.86 7.95
C LEU A 96 11.53 14.00 8.54
N TYR A 97 12.72 14.03 7.92
CA TYR A 97 13.80 13.12 8.24
C TYR A 97 14.81 13.81 9.15
N SER A 98 14.82 13.41 10.42
CA SER A 98 15.72 13.96 11.43
C SER A 98 17.20 13.82 11.07
N TRP A 99 17.57 12.74 10.36
CA TRP A 99 18.93 12.47 9.91
C TRP A 99 19.38 13.33 8.71
N MET A 100 18.45 13.95 7.97
CA MET A 100 18.78 14.87 6.87
C MET A 100 19.00 16.31 7.34
N ARG A 101 18.88 16.59 8.65
CA ARG A 101 19.15 17.94 9.17
C ARG A 101 20.66 18.22 9.19
N PRO A 102 21.10 19.46 8.89
CA PRO A 102 22.51 19.81 8.96
C PRO A 102 23.12 19.44 10.32
N GLY A 103 24.27 18.76 10.32
CA GLY A 103 24.98 18.33 11.53
C GLY A 103 24.43 17.07 12.23
N ALA A 104 23.29 16.51 11.80
CA ALA A 104 22.69 15.35 12.47
C ALA A 104 23.59 14.10 12.43
N LEU A 105 24.20 13.79 11.28
CA LEU A 105 25.09 12.63 11.12
C LEU A 105 26.40 12.72 11.90
N GLU A 106 26.88 13.93 12.18
CA GLU A 106 28.13 14.15 12.92
C GLU A 106 27.93 14.04 14.43
N SER A 107 26.74 14.44 14.90
CA SER A 107 26.38 14.44 16.31
C SER A 107 26.06 13.06 16.89
N ASP A 108 25.68 12.09 16.05
CA ASP A 108 25.16 10.79 16.50
C ASP A 108 25.97 9.61 15.89
N PRO A 109 26.70 8.84 16.71
CA PRO A 109 27.50 7.72 16.22
C PRO A 109 26.65 6.61 15.56
N VAL A 110 25.39 6.42 15.97
CA VAL A 110 24.48 5.44 15.36
C VAL A 110 24.09 5.87 13.95
N LEU A 111 23.84 7.17 13.74
CA LEU A 111 23.57 7.72 12.41
C LEU A 111 24.79 7.65 11.51
N LYS A 112 25.97 7.96 12.05
CA LYS A 112 27.24 7.88 11.34
C LYS A 112 27.51 6.47 10.81
N ALA A 113 27.22 5.44 11.62
CA ALA A 113 27.34 4.04 11.19
C ALA A 113 26.39 3.68 10.03
N LYS A 114 25.24 4.36 9.91
CA LYS A 114 24.24 4.15 8.84
C LYS A 114 24.44 5.08 7.63
N SER A 115 25.43 5.98 7.66
CA SER A 115 25.66 7.00 6.63
C SER A 115 25.88 6.46 5.21
N ALA A 116 26.41 5.24 5.09
CA ALA A 116 26.57 4.57 3.80
C ALA A 116 25.23 4.33 3.08
N TYR A 117 24.15 4.12 3.84
CA TYR A 117 22.79 3.89 3.33
C TYR A 117 21.90 5.13 3.44
N LEU A 118 22.01 5.88 4.54
CA LEU A 118 21.26 7.10 4.86
C LEU A 118 22.03 8.34 4.41
N ASN A 119 22.05 8.53 3.09
CA ASN A 119 22.66 9.65 2.40
C ASN A 119 21.62 10.30 1.48
N GLU A 120 21.54 11.63 1.51
CA GLU A 120 20.55 12.39 0.74
C GLU A 120 20.51 12.04 -0.76
N PRO A 121 21.62 12.05 -1.52
CA PRO A 121 21.55 11.85 -2.97
C PRO A 121 21.12 10.43 -3.36
N LEU A 122 21.59 9.41 -2.64
CA LEU A 122 21.24 8.02 -2.93
C LEU A 122 19.84 7.68 -2.40
N PHE A 123 19.35 8.32 -1.33
CA PHE A 123 17.94 8.25 -0.95
C PHE A 123 17.02 8.77 -2.07
N LEU A 124 17.33 9.95 -2.63
CA LEU A 124 16.56 10.50 -3.75
C LEU A 124 16.63 9.59 -4.98
N LEU A 125 17.82 9.09 -5.30
CA LEU A 125 18.01 8.15 -6.41
C LEU A 125 17.16 6.90 -6.23
N ARG A 126 17.20 6.25 -5.06
CA ARG A 126 16.37 5.08 -4.74
C ARG A 126 14.89 5.39 -4.86
N MET A 127 14.44 6.54 -4.33
CA MET A 127 13.04 6.96 -4.44
C MET A 127 12.60 7.12 -5.89
N ILE A 128 13.37 7.81 -6.72
CA ILE A 128 13.08 7.98 -8.15
C ILE A 128 13.08 6.63 -8.86
N VAL A 129 14.08 5.77 -8.60
CA VAL A 129 14.19 4.45 -9.22
C VAL A 129 13.00 3.58 -8.86
N PHE A 130 12.62 3.47 -7.59
CA PHE A 130 11.48 2.64 -7.15
C PHE A 130 10.17 3.12 -7.77
N LEU A 131 9.91 4.43 -7.74
CA LEU A 131 8.69 5.01 -8.30
C LEU A 131 8.63 4.87 -9.83
N ALA A 132 9.74 5.12 -10.53
CA ALA A 132 9.82 4.97 -11.98
C ALA A 132 9.61 3.51 -12.40
N LEU A 133 10.21 2.58 -11.66
CA LEU A 133 10.12 1.16 -11.92
C LEU A 133 8.70 0.62 -11.72
N TRP A 134 8.03 0.98 -10.62
CA TRP A 134 6.64 0.58 -10.40
C TRP A 134 5.70 1.20 -11.42
N SER A 135 5.92 2.47 -11.77
CA SER A 135 5.17 3.17 -12.83
C SER A 135 5.36 2.52 -14.20
N LEU A 136 6.60 2.13 -14.54
CA LEU A 136 6.93 1.43 -15.77
C LEU A 136 6.18 0.09 -15.84
N PHE A 137 6.26 -0.73 -14.79
CA PHE A 137 5.55 -2.01 -14.76
C PHE A 137 4.03 -1.83 -14.82
N SER A 138 3.48 -0.81 -14.15
CA SER A 138 2.04 -0.48 -14.24
C SER A 138 1.63 -0.20 -15.69
N VAL A 139 2.38 0.64 -16.41
CA VAL A 139 2.11 0.96 -17.82
C VAL A 139 2.30 -0.25 -18.72
N LEU A 140 3.35 -1.05 -18.53
CA LEU A 140 3.62 -2.26 -19.32
C LEU A 140 2.54 -3.32 -19.13
N LEU A 141 2.13 -3.59 -17.89
CA LEU A 141 1.07 -4.52 -17.56
C LEU A 141 -0.26 -4.05 -18.15
N ARG A 142 -0.60 -2.77 -18.02
CA ARG A 142 -1.82 -2.19 -18.61
C ARG A 142 -1.84 -2.29 -20.13
N ARG A 143 -0.73 -1.93 -20.79
CA ARG A 143 -0.62 -1.99 -22.26
C ARG A 143 -0.79 -3.42 -22.78
N ALA A 144 -0.14 -4.40 -22.15
CA ALA A 144 -0.27 -5.78 -22.60
C ALA A 144 -1.62 -6.41 -22.20
N SER A 145 -2.28 -5.96 -21.13
CA SER A 145 -3.69 -6.29 -20.84
C SER A 145 -4.64 -5.76 -21.92
N LEU A 146 -4.50 -4.51 -22.36
CA LEU A 146 -5.32 -3.96 -23.45
C LEU A 146 -5.05 -4.69 -24.79
N ALA A 147 -3.81 -5.09 -25.04
CA ALA A 147 -3.46 -5.87 -26.22
C ALA A 147 -4.07 -7.29 -26.21
N GLN A 148 -4.38 -7.86 -25.05
CA GLN A 148 -5.11 -9.14 -24.94
C GLN A 148 -6.54 -9.04 -25.47
N ASP A 149 -7.12 -7.85 -25.48
CA ASP A 149 -8.52 -7.66 -25.85
C ASP A 149 -8.70 -7.53 -27.38
N VAL A 150 -7.63 -7.28 -28.12
CA VAL A 150 -7.65 -7.00 -29.57
C VAL A 150 -7.17 -8.19 -30.42
N GLY A 151 -6.29 -9.05 -29.91
CA GLY A 151 -5.65 -10.12 -30.68
C GLY A 151 -5.65 -11.49 -30.00
N PRO A 152 -5.13 -12.54 -30.67
CA PRO A 152 -5.13 -13.91 -30.15
C PRO A 152 -4.38 -14.01 -28.80
N GLY A 153 -5.06 -14.52 -27.78
CA GLY A 153 -4.72 -14.28 -26.38
C GLY A 153 -3.50 -15.02 -25.82
N LEU A 154 -3.02 -16.09 -26.45
CA LEU A 154 -2.04 -17.00 -25.82
C LEU A 154 -0.64 -16.36 -25.65
N ALA A 155 -0.14 -15.68 -26.68
CA ALA A 155 1.18 -15.03 -26.64
C ALA A 155 1.19 -13.85 -25.65
N GLN A 156 0.13 -13.04 -25.67
CA GLN A 156 -0.03 -11.93 -24.75
C GLN A 156 -0.24 -12.42 -23.30
N HIS A 157 -0.96 -13.54 -23.09
CA HIS A 157 -1.09 -14.15 -21.77
C HIS A 157 0.26 -14.59 -21.21
N ARG A 158 1.09 -15.30 -22.01
CA ARG A 158 2.46 -15.64 -21.60
C ARG A 158 3.32 -14.40 -21.31
N ARG A 159 3.10 -13.29 -22.02
CA ARG A 159 3.76 -12.01 -21.73
C ARG A 159 3.29 -11.43 -20.38
N MET A 160 1.99 -11.48 -20.08
CA MET A 160 1.46 -11.05 -18.78
C MET A 160 2.04 -11.88 -17.63
N VAL A 161 2.06 -13.20 -17.75
CA VAL A 161 2.63 -14.08 -16.71
C VAL A 161 4.10 -13.75 -16.46
N ARG A 162 4.91 -13.58 -17.52
CA ARG A 162 6.34 -13.21 -17.38
C ARG A 162 6.54 -11.84 -16.74
N LEU A 163 5.78 -10.83 -17.16
CA LEU A 163 5.86 -9.49 -16.59
C LEU A 163 5.41 -9.47 -15.12
N SER A 164 4.36 -10.21 -14.79
CA SER A 164 3.86 -10.36 -13.42
C SER A 164 4.86 -11.06 -12.53
N ALA A 165 5.47 -12.17 -12.97
CA ALA A 165 6.50 -12.88 -12.21
C ALA A 165 7.73 -11.99 -11.97
N ALA A 166 8.22 -11.29 -13.01
CA ALA A 166 9.33 -10.36 -12.88
C ALA A 166 9.00 -9.20 -11.92
N PHE A 167 7.79 -8.66 -12.03
CA PHE A 167 7.32 -7.60 -11.13
C PHE A 167 7.28 -8.06 -9.68
N LEU A 168 6.79 -9.27 -9.36
CA LEU A 168 6.67 -9.73 -7.98
C LEU A 168 8.02 -9.83 -7.26
N VAL A 169 9.04 -10.39 -7.93
CA VAL A 169 10.40 -10.50 -7.36
C VAL A 169 10.98 -9.12 -7.09
N LEU A 170 10.86 -8.24 -8.08
CA LEU A 170 11.38 -6.89 -8.02
C LEU A 170 10.62 -6.04 -6.99
N PHE A 171 9.31 -6.21 -6.90
CA PHE A 171 8.45 -5.53 -5.94
C PHE A 171 8.81 -5.94 -4.51
N ALA A 172 9.04 -7.23 -4.24
CA ALA A 172 9.42 -7.69 -2.90
C ALA A 172 10.69 -6.97 -2.38
N ILE A 173 11.70 -6.81 -3.23
CA ILE A 173 12.96 -6.14 -2.87
C ILE A 173 12.74 -4.62 -2.74
N THR A 174 12.20 -4.00 -3.79
CA THR A 174 12.06 -2.54 -3.85
C THR A 174 11.07 -2.00 -2.83
N PHE A 175 9.97 -2.70 -2.55
CA PHE A 175 8.99 -2.28 -1.55
C PHE A 175 9.54 -2.41 -0.12
N SER A 176 10.36 -3.43 0.14
CA SER A 176 11.04 -3.57 1.44
C SER A 176 12.00 -2.41 1.68
N LEU A 177 12.86 -2.10 0.69
CA LEU A 177 13.78 -0.96 0.76
C LEU A 177 13.04 0.38 0.85
N ALA A 178 11.96 0.56 0.09
CA ALA A 178 11.11 1.75 0.16
C ALA A 178 10.44 1.92 1.52
N SER A 179 10.02 0.83 2.17
CA SER A 179 9.46 0.86 3.53
C SER A 179 10.52 1.31 4.54
N PHE A 180 11.76 0.83 4.38
CA PHE A 180 12.89 1.25 5.22
C PHE A 180 13.26 2.73 4.99
N ASP A 181 13.32 3.15 3.73
CA ASP A 181 13.65 4.52 3.36
C ASP A 181 12.56 5.50 3.82
N TRP A 182 11.32 5.31 3.38
CA TRP A 182 10.33 6.37 3.50
C TRP A 182 9.70 6.47 4.88
N LEU A 183 9.57 5.34 5.59
CA LEU A 183 8.84 5.26 6.85
C LEU A 183 9.74 4.90 8.03
N MET A 184 10.56 3.84 7.94
CA MET A 184 11.42 3.45 9.05
C MET A 184 12.47 4.54 9.36
N SER A 185 13.01 5.19 8.34
CA SER A 185 14.03 6.23 8.50
C SER A 185 13.53 7.53 9.16
N LEU A 186 12.22 7.69 9.38
CA LEU A 186 11.68 8.77 10.23
C LEU A 186 12.24 8.69 11.66
N GLN A 187 12.50 7.46 12.14
CA GLN A 187 13.15 7.17 13.41
C GLN A 187 14.42 6.36 13.16
N PRO A 188 15.51 6.99 12.71
CA PRO A 188 16.67 6.31 12.14
C PRO A 188 17.49 5.48 13.15
N ARG A 189 17.31 5.68 14.46
CA ARG A 189 17.89 4.83 15.51
C ARG A 189 17.19 3.47 15.58
N TRP A 190 15.88 3.45 15.35
CA TRP A 190 15.07 2.24 15.40
C TRP A 190 15.27 1.39 14.13
N THR A 191 15.30 0.07 14.28
CA THR A 191 15.43 -0.87 13.17
C THR A 191 14.51 -2.06 13.44
N SER A 192 13.84 -2.57 12.40
CA SER A 192 13.07 -3.80 12.49
C SER A 192 12.98 -4.47 11.12
N THR A 193 13.47 -5.72 11.03
CA THR A 193 13.41 -6.51 9.79
C THR A 193 11.98 -6.83 9.38
N MET A 194 11.09 -7.04 10.36
CA MET A 194 9.68 -7.37 10.15
C MET A 194 8.86 -6.17 9.64
N PHE A 195 9.39 -4.94 9.71
CA PHE A 195 8.67 -3.73 9.33
C PHE A 195 8.24 -3.73 7.85
N ALA A 196 9.07 -4.21 6.94
CA ALA A 196 8.71 -4.30 5.52
C ALA A 196 7.51 -5.21 5.28
N ILE A 197 7.47 -6.37 5.93
CA ILE A 197 6.36 -7.32 5.83
C ILE A 197 5.10 -6.76 6.48
N TYR A 198 5.23 -6.03 7.59
CA TYR A 198 4.13 -5.32 8.23
C TYR A 198 3.49 -4.29 7.27
N MET A 199 4.33 -3.49 6.59
CA MET A 199 3.87 -2.53 5.59
C MET A 199 3.19 -3.21 4.39
N PHE A 200 3.75 -4.34 3.94
CA PHE A 200 3.17 -5.12 2.84
C PHE A 200 1.81 -5.71 3.20
N ALA A 201 1.69 -6.31 4.39
CA ALA A 201 0.44 -6.84 4.90
C ALA A 201 -0.65 -5.75 4.95
N GLY A 202 -0.29 -4.54 5.42
CA GLY A 202 -1.19 -3.40 5.46
C GLY A 202 -1.61 -2.91 4.08
N LEU A 203 -0.65 -2.82 3.15
CA LEU A 203 -0.88 -2.45 1.76
C LEU A 203 -1.85 -3.43 1.08
N PHE A 204 -1.58 -4.73 1.19
CA PHE A 204 -2.35 -5.74 0.49
C PHE A 204 -3.76 -5.89 1.07
N GLN A 205 -3.89 -5.86 2.41
CA GLN A 205 -5.18 -5.85 3.08
C GLN A 205 -6.04 -4.65 2.66
N ALA A 206 -5.48 -3.44 2.67
CA ALA A 206 -6.19 -2.23 2.25
C ALA A 206 -6.58 -2.28 0.76
N GLY A 207 -5.70 -2.81 -0.09
CA GLY A 207 -5.98 -3.00 -1.51
C GLY A 207 -7.12 -3.99 -1.78
N ILE A 208 -7.13 -5.16 -1.12
CA ILE A 208 -8.23 -6.13 -1.25
C ILE A 208 -9.54 -5.49 -0.79
N ALA A 209 -9.53 -4.74 0.32
CA ALA A 209 -10.72 -4.03 0.79
C ALA A 209 -11.22 -3.00 -0.23
N ALA A 210 -10.32 -2.23 -0.84
CA ALA A 210 -10.66 -1.27 -1.89
C ALA A 210 -11.23 -1.94 -3.15
N ILE A 211 -10.64 -3.07 -3.58
CA ILE A 211 -11.14 -3.87 -4.70
C ILE A 211 -12.52 -4.44 -4.37
N ALA A 212 -12.69 -5.05 -3.19
CA ALA A 212 -13.96 -5.61 -2.76
C ALA A 212 -15.08 -4.56 -2.71
N LEU A 213 -14.79 -3.38 -2.16
CA LEU A 213 -15.74 -2.27 -2.13
C LEU A 213 -16.09 -1.77 -3.53
N ALA A 214 -15.11 -1.65 -4.42
CA ALA A 214 -15.33 -1.23 -5.80
C ALA A 214 -16.17 -2.27 -6.57
N VAL A 215 -15.86 -3.56 -6.45
CA VAL A 215 -16.62 -4.65 -7.06
C VAL A 215 -18.05 -4.70 -6.53
N ALA A 216 -18.25 -4.57 -5.21
CA ALA A 216 -19.58 -4.55 -4.60
C ALA A 216 -20.42 -3.33 -5.01
N ARG A 217 -19.79 -2.17 -5.25
CA ARG A 217 -20.50 -1.00 -5.81
C ARG A 217 -20.86 -1.19 -7.28
N LEU A 218 -19.95 -1.74 -8.08
CA LEU A 218 -20.16 -1.98 -9.52
C LEU A 218 -21.20 -3.08 -9.78
N SER A 219 -21.27 -4.10 -8.93
CA SER A 219 -22.29 -5.15 -9.03
C SER A 219 -23.69 -4.60 -8.78
N ARG A 220 -23.84 -3.61 -7.89
CA ARG A 220 -25.11 -2.92 -7.62
C ARG A 220 -25.54 -1.97 -8.74
N SER A 221 -24.62 -1.46 -9.55
CA SER A 221 -24.91 -0.47 -10.61
C SER A 221 -25.22 -1.06 -11.98
N GLY A 222 -25.42 -2.38 -12.10
CA GLY A 222 -25.88 -3.01 -13.36
C GLY A 222 -24.78 -3.48 -14.32
N LEU A 223 -23.48 -3.30 -14.01
CA LEU A 223 -22.37 -4.02 -14.69
C LEU A 223 -22.32 -5.51 -14.27
N ALA A 224 -23.41 -6.02 -13.72
CA ALA A 224 -23.56 -7.25 -12.95
C ALA A 224 -23.48 -8.54 -13.78
N GLY A 225 -23.43 -8.47 -15.11
CA GLY A 225 -23.49 -9.67 -15.95
C GLY A 225 -22.34 -10.66 -15.72
N SER A 226 -21.18 -10.21 -15.25
CA SER A 226 -20.00 -11.06 -15.07
C SER A 226 -19.65 -11.39 -13.62
N VAL A 227 -20.17 -10.64 -12.64
CA VAL A 227 -19.77 -10.79 -11.22
C VAL A 227 -20.87 -11.53 -10.44
N THR A 228 -20.58 -12.76 -10.06
CA THR A 228 -21.47 -13.58 -9.22
C THR A 228 -21.25 -13.32 -7.72
N PRO A 229 -22.23 -13.64 -6.85
CA PRO A 229 -22.05 -13.59 -5.39
C PRO A 229 -20.86 -14.41 -4.89
N LYS A 230 -20.51 -15.49 -5.60
CA LYS A 230 -19.34 -16.33 -5.30
C LYS A 230 -18.03 -15.53 -5.36
N HIS A 231 -17.86 -14.63 -6.33
CA HIS A 231 -16.66 -13.80 -6.42
C HIS A 231 -16.53 -12.85 -5.22
N LEU A 232 -17.64 -12.28 -4.75
CA LEU A 232 -17.64 -11.42 -3.55
C LEU A 232 -17.32 -12.23 -2.28
N HIS A 233 -17.83 -13.46 -2.18
CA HIS A 233 -17.50 -14.36 -1.08
C HIS A 233 -16.01 -14.77 -1.09
N ASP A 234 -15.44 -15.04 -2.27
CA ASP A 234 -14.01 -15.36 -2.42
C ASP A 234 -13.12 -14.15 -2.08
N LEU A 235 -13.52 -12.93 -2.48
CA LEU A 235 -12.86 -11.68 -2.03
C LEU A 235 -12.96 -11.48 -0.52
N GLY A 236 -14.10 -11.80 0.08
CA GLY A 236 -14.30 -11.76 1.53
C GLY A 236 -13.36 -12.71 2.28
N LYS A 237 -13.24 -13.97 1.82
CA LYS A 237 -12.29 -14.94 2.39
C LYS A 237 -10.84 -14.47 2.28
N LEU A 238 -10.47 -13.87 1.14
CA LEU A 238 -9.13 -13.32 0.96
C LEU A 238 -8.86 -12.14 1.89
N LEU A 239 -9.81 -11.21 2.00
CA LEU A 239 -9.72 -10.07 2.91
C LEU A 239 -9.58 -10.55 4.37
N PHE A 240 -10.40 -11.52 4.77
CA PHE A 240 -10.34 -12.10 6.09
C PHE A 240 -8.98 -12.76 6.37
N ALA A 241 -8.50 -13.62 5.47
CA ALA A 241 -7.18 -14.26 5.61
C ALA A 241 -6.05 -13.24 5.76
N PHE A 242 -6.07 -12.15 4.97
CA PHE A 242 -5.05 -11.11 5.07
C PHE A 242 -5.20 -10.21 6.30
N SER A 243 -6.41 -10.05 6.86
CA SER A 243 -6.60 -9.44 8.18
C SER A 243 -5.94 -10.27 9.28
N ILE A 244 -6.06 -11.60 9.23
CA ILE A 244 -5.37 -12.50 10.18
C ILE A 244 -3.85 -12.39 10.01
N PHE A 245 -3.37 -12.42 8.77
CA PHE A 245 -1.95 -12.28 8.47
C PHE A 245 -1.39 -10.95 9.00
N TRP A 246 -2.10 -9.84 8.79
CA TRP A 246 -1.68 -8.54 9.32
C TRP A 246 -1.63 -8.54 10.86
N ALA A 247 -2.67 -9.08 11.52
CA ALA A 247 -2.72 -9.15 12.97
C ALA A 247 -1.58 -10.02 13.54
N TYR A 248 -1.28 -11.15 12.89
CA TYR A 248 -0.15 -12.00 13.22
C TYR A 248 1.17 -11.23 13.17
N ILE A 249 1.45 -10.53 12.07
CA ILE A 249 2.70 -9.75 11.93
C ILE A 249 2.77 -8.62 12.96
N TRP A 250 1.64 -7.94 13.22
CA TRP A 250 1.57 -6.87 14.23
C TRP A 250 1.88 -7.42 15.64
N VAL A 251 1.29 -8.56 16.02
CA VAL A 251 1.55 -9.21 17.31
C VAL A 251 3.01 -9.67 17.39
N CYS A 252 3.53 -10.34 16.37
CA CYS A 252 4.91 -10.81 16.36
C CYS A 252 5.91 -9.65 16.48
N GLN A 253 5.69 -8.55 15.76
CA GLN A 253 6.58 -7.40 15.82
C GLN A 253 6.58 -6.76 17.22
N TYR A 254 5.41 -6.60 17.82
CA TYR A 254 5.30 -6.05 19.17
C TYR A 254 5.88 -6.99 20.22
N LEU A 255 5.51 -8.27 20.18
CA LEU A 255 5.91 -9.28 21.15
C LEU A 255 7.43 -9.47 21.19
N LEU A 256 8.08 -9.54 20.02
CA LEU A 256 9.54 -9.73 19.96
C LEU A 256 10.30 -8.54 20.56
N ILE A 257 9.85 -7.31 20.27
CA ILE A 257 10.50 -6.11 20.82
C ILE A 257 10.20 -5.97 22.32
N TRP A 258 8.98 -6.29 22.75
CA TRP A 258 8.60 -6.28 24.16
C TRP A 258 9.36 -7.33 24.98
N TYR A 259 9.52 -8.54 24.44
CA TYR A 259 10.23 -9.63 25.10
C TYR A 259 11.75 -9.43 25.09
N GLY A 260 12.32 -9.00 23.96
CA GLY A 260 13.76 -8.74 23.81
C GLY A 260 14.23 -7.51 24.61
N ASN A 261 13.35 -6.53 24.83
CA ASN A 261 13.54 -5.37 25.69
C ASN A 261 14.91 -4.68 25.52
N LEU A 262 15.34 -4.50 24.26
CA LEU A 262 16.57 -3.80 23.90
C LEU A 262 16.36 -2.28 23.95
N MET A 263 17.32 -1.56 24.54
CA MET A 263 17.23 -0.11 24.78
C MET A 263 17.05 0.70 23.49
N GLU A 264 17.56 0.21 22.37
CA GLU A 264 17.46 0.82 21.05
C GLU A 264 16.07 0.65 20.42
N GLU A 265 15.32 -0.39 20.80
CA GLU A 265 14.06 -0.77 20.14
C GLU A 265 12.82 -0.34 20.93
N ILE A 266 12.91 -0.28 22.26
CA ILE A 266 11.82 0.11 23.17
C ILE A 266 11.21 1.49 22.85
N PRO A 267 11.99 2.55 22.54
CA PRO A 267 11.43 3.89 22.39
C PRO A 267 10.32 3.98 21.33
N TYR A 268 10.39 3.14 20.29
CA TYR A 268 9.38 3.08 19.25
C TYR A 268 8.00 2.69 19.79
N PHE A 269 7.92 1.64 20.63
CA PHE A 269 6.66 1.20 21.20
C PHE A 269 6.29 1.96 22.46
N ALA A 270 7.25 2.44 23.26
CA ALA A 270 6.98 3.16 24.50
C ALA A 270 6.14 4.44 24.30
N VAL A 271 6.37 5.17 23.21
CA VAL A 271 5.56 6.36 22.86
C VAL A 271 4.16 5.98 22.38
N ARG A 272 4.00 4.78 21.81
CA ARG A 272 2.74 4.30 21.21
C ARG A 272 1.86 3.54 22.18
N THR A 273 2.42 2.98 23.25
CA THR A 273 1.71 2.26 24.32
C THR A 273 1.42 3.13 25.54
N ARG A 274 1.70 4.44 25.47
CA ARG A 274 1.46 5.40 26.57
C ARG A 274 0.70 6.62 26.09
N GLY A 275 0.00 7.28 27.02
CA GLY A 275 -0.69 8.54 26.77
C GLY A 275 -1.82 8.43 25.75
N ALA A 276 -1.97 9.48 24.93
CA ALA A 276 -3.05 9.59 23.94
C ALA A 276 -3.01 8.55 22.81
N TRP A 277 -1.88 7.86 22.60
CA TRP A 277 -1.72 6.86 21.54
C TRP A 277 -2.21 5.46 21.93
N LEU A 278 -2.36 5.18 23.23
CA LEU A 278 -2.78 3.86 23.73
C LEU A 278 -4.14 3.39 23.18
N PRO A 279 -5.19 4.24 23.12
CA PRO A 279 -6.47 3.82 22.54
C PRO A 279 -6.34 3.41 21.07
N LEU A 280 -5.58 4.18 20.27
CA LEU A 280 -5.36 3.86 18.85
C LEU A 280 -4.56 2.56 18.70
N PHE A 281 -3.54 2.36 19.54
CA PHE A 281 -2.73 1.14 19.54
C PHE A 281 -3.56 -0.11 19.88
N ALA A 282 -4.44 -0.02 20.89
CA ALA A 282 -5.30 -1.13 21.31
C ALA A 282 -6.46 -1.39 20.34
N LEU A 283 -7.04 -0.34 19.75
CA LEU A 283 -8.14 -0.46 18.80
C LEU A 283 -7.69 -0.91 17.41
N ALA A 284 -6.45 -0.64 17.00
CA ALA A 284 -5.94 -1.01 15.68
C ALA A 284 -6.15 -2.49 15.31
N PRO A 285 -5.75 -3.48 16.16
CA PRO A 285 -6.03 -4.89 15.88
C PRO A 285 -7.52 -5.20 15.89
N VAL A 286 -8.31 -4.61 16.80
CA VAL A 286 -9.77 -4.86 16.89
C VAL A 286 -10.53 -4.33 15.67
N LEU A 287 -10.16 -3.15 15.15
CA LEU A 287 -10.81 -2.56 13.98
C LEU A 287 -10.43 -3.29 12.68
N ARG A 288 -9.19 -3.77 12.59
CA ARG A 288 -8.69 -4.54 11.43
C ARG A 288 -9.06 -6.01 11.48
N TRP A 289 -9.35 -6.51 12.68
CA TRP A 289 -9.95 -7.80 12.95
C TRP A 289 -11.44 -7.60 13.24
N PRO A 290 -12.29 -7.38 12.23
CA PRO A 290 -13.72 -7.46 12.48
C PRO A 290 -13.97 -8.86 13.04
N GLY A 291 -14.58 -8.95 14.23
CA GLY A 291 -14.96 -10.22 14.84
C GLY A 291 -15.84 -11.01 13.86
N SER A 292 -15.23 -11.85 13.04
CA SER A 292 -15.84 -12.42 11.84
C SER A 292 -16.36 -13.82 12.08
N ARG A 293 -16.92 -14.09 13.26
CA ARG A 293 -17.63 -15.35 13.45
C ARG A 293 -18.89 -15.43 12.59
N GLU A 294 -19.44 -14.30 12.15
CA GLU A 294 -20.77 -14.29 11.52
C GLU A 294 -20.75 -13.93 10.02
N TRP A 295 -19.78 -13.15 9.53
CA TRP A 295 -19.87 -12.57 8.18
C TRP A 295 -19.21 -13.39 7.05
N CYS A 296 -18.16 -14.17 7.35
CA CYS A 296 -17.37 -14.82 6.30
C CYS A 296 -17.51 -16.34 6.25
N CYS A 297 -17.89 -16.97 7.37
CA CYS A 297 -17.95 -18.44 7.49
C CYS A 297 -19.31 -19.05 7.10
N TRP A 298 -20.37 -18.25 6.92
CA TRP A 298 -21.75 -18.74 6.75
C TRP A 298 -22.25 -18.83 5.29
N GLY A 299 -21.35 -19.11 4.35
CA GLY A 299 -21.69 -19.30 2.93
C GLY A 299 -21.88 -20.75 2.48
N ALA A 300 -21.65 -21.73 3.36
CA ALA A 300 -21.74 -23.16 3.03
C ALA A 300 -22.84 -23.83 3.86
N GLY A 301 -24.10 -23.68 3.44
CA GLY A 301 -25.20 -24.37 4.12
C GLY A 301 -26.61 -23.93 3.76
N SER A 302 -26.96 -23.76 2.48
CA SER A 302 -28.39 -23.75 2.07
C SER A 302 -28.59 -24.04 0.58
N THR A 303 -28.03 -25.15 0.09
CA THR A 303 -28.55 -25.82 -1.12
C THR A 303 -28.40 -27.32 -0.96
N SER A 304 -29.26 -27.91 -0.13
CA SER A 304 -29.62 -29.33 -0.21
C SER A 304 -30.90 -29.56 0.60
N ILE A 305 -32.03 -29.49 -0.12
CA ILE A 305 -33.31 -30.23 -0.05
C ILE A 305 -34.41 -29.27 -0.53
#